data_AF-A0A1F3VGP2-F1
#
_entry.id   AF-A0A1F3VGP2-F1
#
_cell.length_a   1.000
_cell.length_b   1.000
_cell.length_c   1.000
_cell.angle_alpha   90.00
_cell.angle_beta   90.00
_cell.angle_gamma   90.00
#
_symmetry.space_group_name_H-M   'P 1'
#
loop_
_entity.id
_entity.type
_entity.pdbx_description
1 polymer ?
#
loop_
_entity_poly.entity_id
_entity_poly.type
_entity_poly.pdbx_seq_one_letter_code
_entity_poly.pdbx_strand_id
1 'polypeptide(L)'
;MEPCQCKNKALIPVLVVVVLVFTYFFPRFILSYFDASDPWASYLYQYGFGLVTFLIGLLLIFKTKAIKLGRGSETFWFGWLIAGFFIFAIGHAVWIYLALNTPVKG
;
A
#
# COMPACT_ATOMS: atom_id res chain seq x y z
N MET A 1 -17.34 36.41 -1.32
CA MET A 1 -16.35 35.55 -1.99
C MET A 1 -15.42 35.04 -0.91
N GLU A 2 -15.46 33.75 -0.59
CA GLU A 2 -14.49 33.16 0.34
C GLU A 2 -13.07 33.35 -0.24
N PRO A 3 -12.09 33.79 0.56
CA PRO A 3 -10.73 33.97 0.06
C PRO A 3 -10.16 32.62 -0.35
N CYS A 4 -9.67 32.54 -1.59
CA CYS A 4 -8.88 31.41 -2.08
C CYS A 4 -7.69 31.21 -1.13
N GLN A 5 -7.74 30.15 -0.32
CA GLN A 5 -6.67 29.74 0.57
C GLN A 5 -5.45 29.41 -0.31
N CYS A 6 -4.50 30.34 -0.39
CA CYS A 6 -3.28 30.16 -1.15
C CYS A 6 -2.60 28.86 -0.73
N LYS A 7 -2.56 27.90 -1.66
CA LYS A 7 -1.85 26.63 -1.58
C LYS A 7 -0.49 26.86 -0.92
N ASN A 8 -0.29 26.32 0.29
CA ASN A 8 0.92 26.48 1.06
C ASN A 8 2.12 26.04 0.21
N LYS A 9 2.94 27.00 -0.26
CA LYS A 9 4.03 26.76 -1.23
C LYS A 9 5.08 25.78 -0.69
N ALA A 10 5.18 25.64 0.64
CA ALA A 10 6.08 24.69 1.29
C ALA A 10 5.51 23.27 1.39
N LEU A 11 4.20 23.05 1.21
CA LEU A 11 3.59 21.73 1.39
C LEU A 11 4.07 20.72 0.33
N ILE A 12 4.11 21.14 -0.94
CA ILE A 12 4.58 20.29 -2.04
C ILE A 12 6.02 19.83 -1.83
N PRO A 13 7.01 20.72 -1.62
CA PRO A 13 8.39 20.28 -1.43
C PRO A 13 8.56 19.42 -0.18
N VAL A 14 7.83 19.69 0.91
CA VAL A 14 7.85 18.83 2.10
C VAL A 14 7.31 17.42 1.78
N LEU A 15 6.18 17.32 1.07
CA LEU A 15 5.64 16.01 0.66
C LEU A 15 6.61 15.25 -0.23
N VAL A 16 7.27 15.92 -1.18
CA VAL A 16 8.29 15.31 -2.04
C VAL A 16 9.45 14.77 -1.20
N VAL A 17 9.98 15.56 -0.27
CA VAL A 17 11.06 15.11 0.63
C VAL A 17 10.61 13.90 1.46
N VAL A 18 9.41 13.93 2.03
CA VAL A 18 8.86 12.81 2.80
C VAL A 18 8.75 11.54 1.95
N VAL A 19 8.26 11.65 0.71
CA VAL A 19 8.16 10.51 -0.22
C VAL A 19 9.56 9.98 -0.57
N LEU A 20 10.53 10.86 -0.84
CA LEU A 20 11.91 10.45 -1.14
C LEU A 20 12.57 9.76 0.06
N VAL A 21 12.42 10.30 1.26
CA VAL A 21 12.90 9.67 2.50
C VAL A 21 12.25 8.31 2.67
N PHE A 22 10.92 8.22 2.57
CA PHE A 22 10.21 6.95 2.72
C PHE A 22 10.64 5.90 1.68
N THR A 23 10.68 6.26 0.40
CA THR A 23 11.10 5.36 -0.70
C THR A 23 12.56 4.94 -0.59
N TYR A 24 13.42 5.77 -0.01
CA TYR A 24 14.79 5.38 0.29
C TYR A 24 14.86 4.41 1.47
N PHE A 25 14.32 4.78 2.64
CA PHE A 25 14.50 4.04 3.88
C PHE A 25 13.71 2.74 3.95
N PHE A 26 12.49 2.69 3.42
CA PHE A 26 11.62 1.53 3.52
C PHE A 26 12.24 0.22 3.00
N PRO A 27 12.81 0.15 1.78
CA PRO A 27 13.49 -1.06 1.32
C PRO A 27 14.73 -1.42 2.16
N ARG A 28 15.49 -0.44 2.67
CA ARG A 28 16.66 -0.72 3.54
C ARG A 28 16.24 -1.29 4.88
N PHE A 29 15.13 -0.81 5.42
CA PHE A 29 14.55 -1.37 6.64
C PHE A 29 14.21 -2.85 6.45
N ILE A 30 13.58 -3.23 5.33
CA ILE A 30 13.28 -4.63 5.03
C ILE A 30 14.57 -5.45 4.89
N LEU A 31 15.54 -4.94 4.16
CA LEU A 31 16.83 -5.62 3.95
C LEU A 31 17.70 -5.71 5.21
N SER A 32 17.36 -5.00 6.29
CA SER A 32 18.02 -5.19 7.58
C SER A 32 17.55 -6.44 8.34
N TYR A 33 16.41 -7.02 7.95
CA TYR A 33 15.86 -8.25 8.55
C TYR A 33 15.90 -9.46 7.60
N PHE A 34 15.86 -9.23 6.28
CA PHE A 34 15.82 -10.27 5.26
C PHE A 34 16.93 -10.08 4.23
N ASP A 35 17.46 -11.18 3.70
CA ASP A 35 18.38 -11.12 2.57
C ASP A 35 17.65 -10.67 1.29
N ALA A 36 18.36 -10.02 0.37
CA ALA A 36 17.79 -9.55 -0.89
C ALA A 36 17.27 -10.70 -1.77
N SER A 37 17.81 -11.90 -1.61
CA SER A 37 17.36 -13.11 -2.31
C SER A 37 16.14 -13.79 -1.65
N ASP A 38 15.77 -13.39 -0.44
CA ASP A 38 14.62 -13.96 0.24
C ASP A 38 13.31 -13.52 -0.45
N PRO A 39 12.46 -14.45 -0.92
CA PRO A 39 11.18 -14.10 -1.53
C PRO A 39 10.26 -13.30 -0.59
N TRP A 40 10.40 -13.48 0.73
CA TRP A 40 9.67 -12.68 1.73
C TRP A 40 10.13 -11.22 1.76
N ALA A 41 11.39 -10.91 1.45
CA ALA A 41 11.87 -9.53 1.33
C ALA A 41 11.14 -8.81 0.19
N SER A 42 11.07 -9.45 -0.98
CA SER A 42 10.35 -8.92 -2.15
C SER A 42 8.85 -8.78 -1.88
N TYR A 43 8.25 -9.75 -1.21
CA TYR A 43 6.85 -9.72 -0.78
C TYR A 43 6.54 -8.54 0.14
N LEU A 44 7.32 -8.39 1.22
CA LEU A 44 7.15 -7.31 2.19
C LEU A 44 7.40 -5.94 1.56
N TYR A 45 8.34 -5.85 0.62
CA TYR A 45 8.56 -4.62 -0.12
C TYR A 45 7.31 -4.24 -0.93
N GLN A 46 6.82 -5.16 -1.76
CA GLN A 46 5.73 -4.87 -2.68
C GLN A 46 4.39 -4.64 -1.95
N TYR A 47 4.02 -5.54 -1.03
CA TYR A 47 2.75 -5.44 -0.31
C TYR A 47 2.80 -4.49 0.89
N GLY A 48 3.96 -4.34 1.54
CA GLY A 48 4.12 -3.36 2.62
C GLY A 48 4.12 -1.92 2.10
N PHE A 49 4.91 -1.64 1.05
CA PHE A 49 4.87 -0.33 0.38
C PHE A 49 3.50 -0.07 -0.26
N GLY A 50 2.95 -1.10 -0.91
CA GLY A 50 1.59 -1.10 -1.45
C GLY A 50 0.54 -0.78 -0.39
N LEU A 51 0.63 -1.35 0.81
CA LEU A 51 -0.30 -1.09 1.90
C LEU A 51 -0.25 0.38 2.35
N VAL A 52 0.95 0.96 2.48
CA VAL A 52 1.09 2.37 2.87
C VAL A 52 0.42 3.28 1.83
N THR A 53 0.71 3.07 0.55
CA THR A 53 0.09 3.84 -0.54
C THR A 53 -1.42 3.64 -0.63
N PHE A 54 -1.90 2.41 -0.44
CA PHE A 54 -3.31 2.06 -0.39
C PHE A 54 -4.04 2.78 0.76
N LEU A 55 -3.49 2.75 1.97
CA LEU A 55 -4.06 3.45 3.13
C LEU A 55 -4.12 4.96 2.92
N ILE A 56 -3.10 5.58 2.32
CA ILE A 56 -3.15 7.00 1.95
C ILE A 56 -4.30 7.26 0.98
N GLY A 57 -4.49 6.41 -0.03
CA GLY A 57 -5.63 6.47 -0.95
C GLY A 57 -6.98 6.38 -0.23
N LEU A 58 -7.13 5.44 0.70
CA LEU A 58 -8.34 5.30 1.51
C LEU A 58 -8.61 6.56 2.34
N LEU A 59 -7.59 7.10 3.01
CA LEU A 59 -7.69 8.34 3.78
C LEU A 59 -8.17 9.50 2.90
N LEU A 60 -7.66 9.62 1.67
CA LEU A 60 -8.09 10.65 0.72
C LEU A 60 -9.53 10.45 0.27
N ILE A 61 -9.96 9.22 -0.03
CA ILE A 61 -11.34 8.91 -0.42
C ILE A 61 -12.32 9.36 0.68
N PHE A 62 -12.02 9.06 1.94
CA PHE A 62 -12.85 9.49 3.07
C PHE A 62 -12.81 10.99 3.30
N LYS A 63 -11.61 11.60 3.26
CA LYS A 63 -11.44 13.05 3.48
C LYS A 63 -12.15 13.89 2.42
N THR A 64 -12.16 13.44 1.17
CA THR A 64 -12.84 14.10 0.06
C THR A 64 -14.33 13.78 -0.02
N LYS A 65 -14.83 12.88 0.84
CA LYS A 65 -16.21 12.36 0.80
C LYS A 65 -16.57 11.80 -0.59
N ALA A 66 -15.59 11.23 -1.28
CA ALA A 66 -15.77 10.65 -2.60
C ALA A 66 -16.65 9.38 -2.56
N ILE A 67 -16.79 8.76 -1.39
CA ILE A 67 -17.66 7.61 -1.15
C ILE A 67 -18.70 7.89 -0.07
N LYS A 68 -19.93 7.41 -0.25
CA LYS A 68 -20.98 7.44 0.77
C LYS A 68 -21.33 6.02 1.21
N LEU A 69 -20.72 5.60 2.32
CA LEU A 69 -21.08 4.33 2.96
C LEU A 69 -22.57 4.32 3.33
N GLY A 70 -23.25 3.22 3.03
CA GLY A 70 -24.71 3.06 3.23
C GLY A 70 -25.53 3.10 1.95
N ARG A 71 -24.94 3.52 0.81
CA ARG A 71 -25.62 3.55 -0.51
C ARG A 71 -25.60 2.21 -1.25
N GLY A 72 -25.58 1.09 -0.52
CA GLY A 72 -25.57 -0.28 -1.06
C GLY A 72 -24.37 -0.59 -1.96
N SER A 73 -24.47 -0.20 -3.24
CA SER A 73 -23.45 -0.38 -4.28
C SER A 73 -22.08 0.17 -3.87
N GLU A 74 -22.02 1.39 -3.31
CA GLU A 74 -20.74 1.98 -2.89
C GLU A 74 -20.09 1.22 -1.74
N THR A 75 -20.88 0.77 -0.76
CA THR A 75 -20.38 -0.06 0.34
C THR A 75 -19.86 -1.40 -0.19
N PHE A 76 -20.56 -2.01 -1.15
CA PHE A 76 -20.16 -3.26 -1.78
C PHE A 76 -18.82 -3.12 -2.51
N TRP A 77 -18.67 -2.11 -3.36
CA TRP A 77 -17.42 -1.85 -4.08
C TRP A 77 -16.28 -1.44 -3.16
N PHE A 78 -16.58 -0.71 -2.08
CA PHE A 78 -15.58 -0.45 -1.04
C PHE A 78 -15.11 -1.74 -0.38
N GLY A 79 -16.03 -2.65 -0.05
CA GLY A 79 -15.69 -3.98 0.45
C GLY A 79 -14.76 -4.73 -0.51
N TRP A 80 -15.06 -4.72 -1.81
CA TRP A 80 -14.20 -5.32 -2.83
C TRP A 80 -12.85 -4.64 -2.99
N LEU A 81 -12.77 -3.31 -2.82
CA LEU A 81 -11.50 -2.59 -2.83
C LEU A 81 -10.58 -3.09 -1.71
N ILE A 82 -11.11 -3.22 -0.50
CA ILE A 82 -10.35 -3.75 0.65
C ILE A 82 -10.02 -5.22 0.43
N ALA A 83 -11.03 -6.04 0.09
CA ALA A 83 -10.85 -7.48 -0.11
C ALA A 83 -9.86 -7.78 -1.22
N GLY A 84 -9.90 -7.04 -2.34
CA GLY A 84 -8.99 -7.22 -3.47
C GLY A 84 -7.53 -7.07 -3.05
N PHE A 85 -7.17 -6.03 -2.30
CA PHE A 85 -5.81 -5.85 -1.80
C PHE A 85 -5.33 -7.08 -1.00
N PHE A 86 -6.15 -7.54 -0.05
CA PHE A 86 -5.80 -8.68 0.80
C PHE A 86 -5.83 -10.02 0.06
N ILE A 87 -6.71 -10.22 -0.91
CA ILE A 87 -6.73 -11.43 -1.74
C ILE A 87 -5.41 -11.56 -2.50
N PHE A 88 -4.93 -10.47 -3.11
CA PHE A 88 -3.63 -10.48 -3.81
C PHE A 88 -2.46 -10.71 -2.85
N ALA A 89 -2.45 -10.00 -1.71
CA ALA A 89 -1.40 -10.13 -0.71
C ALA A 89 -1.35 -11.54 -0.10
N ILE A 90 -2.50 -12.12 0.26
CA ILE A 90 -2.57 -13.48 0.79
C ILE A 90 -2.23 -14.49 -0.30
N GLY A 91 -2.76 -14.33 -1.51
CA GLY A 91 -2.48 -15.22 -2.64
C GLY A 91 -0.98 -15.34 -2.93
N HIS A 92 -0.25 -14.22 -2.94
CA HIS A 92 1.19 -14.23 -3.12
C HIS A 92 1.93 -14.87 -1.94
N ALA A 93 1.53 -14.58 -0.69
CA ALA A 93 2.13 -15.22 0.49
C ALA A 93 1.94 -16.75 0.46
N VAL A 94 0.74 -17.21 0.08
CA VAL A 94 0.43 -18.63 -0.10
C VAL A 94 1.32 -19.23 -1.20
N TRP A 95 1.49 -18.55 -2.33
CA TRP A 95 2.36 -19.04 -3.41
C TRP A 95 3.83 -19.14 -2.99
N ILE A 96 4.35 -18.15 -2.26
CA ILE A 96 5.71 -18.20 -1.71
C ILE A 96 5.84 -19.39 -0.76
N TYR A 97 4.88 -19.54 0.17
CA TYR A 97 4.88 -20.65 1.10
C TYR A 97 4.85 -22.00 0.36
N LEU A 98 3.97 -22.17 -0.63
CA LEU A 98 3.89 -23.40 -1.41
C LEU A 98 5.19 -23.64 -2.21
N ALA A 99 5.78 -22.62 -2.81
CA ALA A 99 7.02 -22.77 -3.56
C ALA A 99 8.19 -23.22 -2.68
N LEU A 100 8.26 -22.73 -1.43
CA LEU A 100 9.31 -23.09 -0.47
C LEU A 100 9.12 -24.49 0.14
N ASN A 101 7.88 -24.98 0.24
CA ASN A 101 7.55 -26.20 0.97
C ASN A 101 7.07 -27.36 0.10
N THR A 102 6.80 -27.14 -1.19
CA THR A 102 6.39 -28.20 -2.11
C THR A 102 7.63 -28.88 -2.68
N PRO A 103 7.83 -30.19 -2.44
CA PRO A 103 8.93 -30.90 -3.05
C PRO A 103 8.73 -30.95 -4.56
N VAL A 104 9.67 -30.37 -5.30
CA VAL A 104 9.75 -30.60 -6.74
C VAL A 104 10.25 -32.04 -6.95
N LYS A 105 9.58 -32.80 -7.82
CA LYS A 105 10.16 -34.05 -8.31
C LYS A 105 11.41 -33.67 -9.09
N GLY A 106 12.58 -33.94 -8.50
CA GLY A 106 13.89 -33.82 -9.17
C GLY A 106 14.03 -34.81 -10.30
#